data_AF-A0A442TD42-F1
#
_entry.id   AF-A0A442TD42-F1
#
_cell.length_a   1.000
_cell.length_b   1.000
_cell.length_c   1.000
_cell.angle_alpha   90.00
_cell.angle_beta   90.00
_cell.angle_gamma   90.00
#
_symmetry.space_group_name_H-M   'P 1'
#
loop_
_entity.id
_entity.type
_entity.pdbx_description
1 polymer ?
#
loop_
_entity_poly.entity_id
_entity_poly.type
_entity_poly.pdbx_seq_one_letter_code
_entity_poly.pdbx_strand_id
1 'polypeptide(L)'
;MVGWRDQKRKALGTIHRTFEIPAVYLTHTAGTPMRVDVRLHGRPVVSDVQTGDWGNAASLIDTATRIVFQKTDALTEVLTNAYVIFGNSEAYITGPCREREGYLWVEVSEVPKADLVALLAQSDTASAAFEGILL
;
A
#
# COMPACT_ATOMS: atom_id res chain seq x y z
N MET A 1 -25.50 -19.46 15.77
CA MET A 1 -25.24 -19.47 14.32
C MET A 1 -24.32 -18.28 14.04
N VAL A 2 -23.08 -18.51 13.59
CA VAL A 2 -22.14 -17.40 13.32
C VAL A 2 -22.71 -16.58 12.17
N GLY A 3 -22.88 -15.28 12.37
CA GLY A 3 -23.47 -14.40 11.35
C GLY A 3 -22.56 -14.31 10.12
N TRP A 4 -23.17 -14.11 8.94
CA TRP A 4 -22.43 -13.95 7.68
C TRP A 4 -21.32 -12.88 7.76
N ARG A 5 -21.52 -11.84 8.58
CA ARG A 5 -20.54 -10.76 8.82
C ARG A 5 -19.26 -11.27 9.47
N ASP A 6 -19.36 -12.18 10.42
CA ASP A 6 -18.20 -12.72 11.14
C ASP A 6 -17.42 -13.71 10.26
N GLN A 7 -18.12 -14.53 9.46
CA GLN A 7 -17.49 -15.37 8.46
C GLN A 7 -16.73 -14.55 7.43
N LYS A 8 -17.36 -13.48 6.92
CA LYS A 8 -16.70 -12.54 5.99
C LYS A 8 -15.47 -11.91 6.61
N ARG A 9 -15.55 -11.38 7.84
CA ARG A 9 -14.42 -10.77 8.54
C ARG A 9 -13.25 -11.75 8.71
N LYS A 10 -13.55 -13.00 9.10
CA LYS A 10 -12.54 -14.05 9.25
C LYS A 10 -11.87 -14.40 7.93
N ALA A 11 -12.64 -14.56 6.85
CA ALA A 11 -12.11 -14.86 5.53
C ALA A 11 -11.22 -13.73 5.01
N LEU A 12 -11.65 -12.47 5.16
CA LEU A 12 -10.82 -11.31 4.81
C LEU A 12 -9.51 -11.29 5.60
N GLY A 13 -9.55 -11.53 6.91
CA GLY A 13 -8.34 -11.59 7.73
C GLY A 13 -7.36 -12.70 7.33
N THR A 14 -7.84 -13.82 6.79
CA THR A 14 -6.96 -14.83 6.19
C THR A 14 -6.31 -14.31 4.90
N ILE A 15 -7.09 -13.72 4.00
CA ILE A 15 -6.57 -13.18 2.74
C ILE A 15 -5.50 -12.11 2.99
N HIS A 16 -5.75 -11.19 3.93
CA HIS A 16 -4.77 -10.16 4.25
C HIS A 16 -3.43 -10.75 4.70
N ARG A 17 -3.46 -11.69 5.65
CA ARG A 17 -2.25 -12.35 6.15
C ARG A 17 -1.52 -13.20 5.11
N THR A 18 -2.24 -13.79 4.15
CA THR A 18 -1.60 -14.59 3.09
C THR A 18 -0.84 -13.74 2.08
N PHE A 19 -1.28 -12.51 1.86
CA PHE A 19 -0.71 -11.61 0.84
C PHE A 19 -0.01 -10.39 1.45
N GLU A 20 0.33 -10.45 2.74
CA GLU A 20 1.12 -9.41 3.38
C GLU A 20 2.59 -9.56 3.01
N ILE A 21 3.23 -8.41 2.78
CA ILE A 21 4.62 -8.30 2.39
C ILE A 21 5.24 -7.31 3.39
N PRO A 22 6.43 -7.60 3.93
CA PRO A 22 7.12 -6.67 4.81
C PRO A 22 7.53 -5.43 4.04
N ALA A 23 7.29 -4.27 4.64
CA ALA A 23 7.69 -2.97 4.12
C ALA A 23 8.15 -2.06 5.26
N VAL A 24 8.82 -0.97 4.90
CA VAL A 24 9.16 0.11 5.83
C VAL A 24 8.25 1.29 5.58
N TYR A 25 7.56 1.72 6.63
CA TYR A 25 6.76 2.94 6.66
C TYR A 25 7.58 4.09 7.24
N LEU A 26 7.59 5.22 6.54
CA LEU A 26 8.24 6.46 6.94
C LEU A 26 7.25 7.61 6.84
N THR A 27 6.95 8.27 7.96
CA THR A 27 6.00 9.39 7.99
C THR A 27 6.45 10.60 7.17
N HIS A 28 7.77 10.78 7.03
CA HIS A 28 8.45 11.81 6.24
C HIS A 28 9.91 11.38 6.07
N THR A 29 10.69 12.10 5.26
CA THR A 29 12.06 11.71 4.88
C THR A 29 13.03 11.54 6.06
N ALA A 30 12.84 12.31 7.14
CA ALA A 30 13.61 12.23 8.38
C ALA A 30 12.87 11.49 9.53
N GLY A 31 11.76 10.83 9.21
CA GLY A 31 10.96 10.11 10.20
C GLY A 31 11.64 8.84 10.70
N THR A 32 11.19 8.33 11.85
CA THR A 32 11.64 7.03 12.35
C THR A 32 11.06 5.92 11.47
N PRO A 33 11.88 5.03 10.89
CA PRO A 33 11.38 3.93 10.08
C PRO A 33 10.65 2.93 10.95
N MET A 34 9.44 2.54 10.52
CA MET A 34 8.63 1.54 11.18
C MET A 34 8.42 0.35 10.24
N ARG A 35 8.73 -0.86 10.71
CA ARG A 35 8.42 -2.07 9.96
C ARG A 35 6.93 -2.34 10.00
N VAL A 36 6.34 -2.58 8.84
CA VAL A 36 4.92 -2.86 8.68
C VAL A 36 4.73 -4.02 7.73
N ASP A 37 3.72 -4.85 7.99
CA ASP A 37 3.27 -5.86 7.03
C ASP A 37 2.05 -5.29 6.30
N VAL A 38 2.18 -5.18 4.99
CA VAL A 38 1.19 -4.51 4.15
C VAL A 38 0.84 -5.37 2.95
N ARG A 39 -0.38 -5.20 2.46
CA ARG A 39 -0.82 -5.86 1.23
C ARG A 39 -0.89 -4.86 0.09
N LEU A 40 -0.13 -5.10 -0.96
CA LEU A 40 -0.25 -4.37 -2.23
C LEU A 40 -1.47 -4.89 -3.01
N HIS A 41 -2.31 -3.98 -3.50
CA HIS A 41 -3.53 -4.30 -4.22
C HIS A 41 -3.69 -3.38 -5.43
N GLY A 42 -3.59 -3.94 -6.63
CA GLY A 42 -3.96 -3.25 -7.87
C GLY A 42 -5.47 -3.30 -8.07
N ARG A 43 -6.11 -2.13 -8.23
CA ARG A 43 -7.51 -2.01 -8.62
C ARG A 43 -7.59 -1.60 -10.09
N PRO A 44 -8.31 -2.34 -10.95
CA PRO A 44 -8.65 -1.85 -12.27
C PRO A 44 -9.57 -0.63 -12.15
N VAL A 45 -9.11 0.49 -12.68
CA VAL A 45 -9.88 1.69 -12.96
C VAL A 45 -10.42 1.52 -14.37
N VAL A 46 -11.68 1.10 -14.46
CA VAL A 46 -12.38 1.06 -15.74
C VAL A 46 -12.67 2.51 -16.13
N SER A 47 -11.94 3.04 -17.11
CA SER A 47 -12.37 4.26 -17.80
C SER A 47 -13.71 3.96 -18.48
N ASP A 48 -14.72 4.81 -18.29
CA ASP A 48 -16.09 4.63 -18.77
C ASP A 48 -16.16 3.96 -20.16
N VAL A 49 -17.08 3.00 -20.28
CA VAL A 49 -17.44 2.36 -21.54
C VAL A 49 -17.87 3.46 -22.51
N GLN A 50 -17.01 3.82 -23.49
CA GLN A 50 -17.44 4.61 -24.63
C GLN A 50 -18.55 3.81 -25.34
N THR A 51 -19.80 4.13 -25.01
CA THR A 51 -21.00 3.40 -25.44
C THR A 51 -21.38 3.79 -26.87
N GLY A 52 -20.39 3.90 -27.76
CA GLY A 52 -20.54 4.47 -29.10
C GLY A 52 -19.81 3.71 -30.21
N ASP A 53 -18.75 2.95 -29.92
CA ASP A 53 -17.91 2.40 -30.99
C ASP A 53 -17.44 0.96 -30.66
N TRP A 54 -18.27 -0.01 -31.04
CA TRP A 54 -18.03 -1.45 -30.83
C TRP A 54 -16.79 -1.99 -31.58
N GLY A 55 -16.19 -1.19 -32.47
CA GLY A 55 -15.00 -1.56 -33.25
C GLY A 55 -13.67 -1.34 -32.53
N ASN A 56 -13.63 -0.59 -31.42
CA ASN A 56 -12.40 -0.10 -30.78
C ASN A 56 -12.36 -0.32 -29.25
N ALA A 57 -12.89 -1.46 -28.79
CA ALA A 57 -12.97 -1.81 -27.37
C ALA A 57 -11.62 -2.20 -26.71
N ALA A 58 -10.53 -1.54 -27.08
CA ALA A 58 -9.34 -1.49 -26.24
C ALA A 58 -9.61 -0.51 -25.10
N SER A 59 -10.44 -0.91 -24.14
CA SER A 59 -10.59 -0.16 -22.90
C SER A 59 -9.21 -0.08 -22.23
N LEU A 60 -8.66 1.13 -22.10
CA LEU A 60 -7.49 1.37 -21.28
C LEU A 60 -7.90 1.09 -19.83
N ILE A 61 -7.65 -0.13 -19.37
CA ILE A 61 -7.78 -0.51 -17.97
C ILE A 61 -6.61 0.14 -17.27
N ASP A 62 -6.81 1.36 -16.78
CA ASP A 62 -5.86 1.99 -15.87
C ASP A 62 -5.88 1.20 -14.55
N THR A 63 -4.77 1.13 -13.84
CA THR A 63 -4.67 0.36 -12.58
C THR A 63 -4.23 1.28 -11.47
N ALA A 64 -5.12 1.56 -10.52
CA ALA A 64 -4.79 2.31 -9.33
C ALA A 64 -4.19 1.38 -8.28
N THR A 65 -2.96 1.64 -7.87
CA THR A 65 -2.28 0.89 -6.82
C THR A 65 -2.75 1.37 -5.45
N ARG A 66 -3.04 0.40 -4.57
CA ARG A 66 -3.44 0.65 -3.19
C ARG A 66 -2.63 -0.21 -2.25
N ILE A 67 -2.34 0.33 -1.08
CA ILE A 67 -1.72 -0.41 0.00
C ILE A 67 -2.73 -0.55 1.12
N VAL A 68 -2.86 -1.76 1.65
CA VAL A 68 -3.73 -2.05 2.79
C VAL A 68 -2.90 -2.43 3.99
N PHE A 69 -3.08 -1.68 5.07
CA PHE A 69 -2.48 -1.90 6.38
C PHE A 69 -3.52 -2.50 7.32
N GLN A 70 -3.05 -3.33 8.25
CA GLN A 70 -3.85 -3.69 9.42
C GLN A 70 -3.82 -2.54 10.42
N LYS A 71 -5.00 -2.12 10.90
CA LYS A 71 -5.07 -1.13 11.97
C LYS A 71 -4.56 -1.77 13.27
N THR A 72 -3.55 -1.17 13.86
CA THR A 72 -2.95 -1.59 15.13
C THR A 72 -2.84 -0.36 16.04
N ASP A 73 -2.57 -0.57 17.33
CA ASP A 73 -2.40 0.56 18.26
C ASP A 73 -1.22 1.46 17.87
N ALA A 74 -0.16 0.88 17.28
CA ALA A 74 0.99 1.63 16.77
C ALA A 74 0.70 2.34 15.42
N LEU A 75 -0.21 1.79 14.61
CA LEU A 75 -0.61 2.35 13.31
C LEU A 75 -2.12 2.60 13.30
N THR A 76 -2.51 3.67 14.00
CA THR A 76 -3.92 4.07 14.10
C THR A 76 -4.40 4.78 12.83
N GLU A 77 -3.52 5.54 12.18
CA GLU A 77 -3.77 6.28 10.94
C GLU A 77 -2.51 6.28 10.06
N VAL A 78 -2.69 6.25 8.74
CA VAL A 78 -1.61 6.42 7.78
C VAL A 78 -1.62 7.86 7.28
N LEU A 79 -0.51 8.58 7.50
CA LEU A 79 -0.36 9.96 7.07
C LEU A 79 -0.30 10.05 5.54
N THR A 80 -0.83 11.14 4.99
CA THR A 80 -0.64 11.53 3.58
C THR A 80 0.80 12.00 3.35
N ASN A 81 1.35 11.74 2.17
CA ASN A 81 2.74 12.04 1.77
C ASN A 81 3.81 11.30 2.60
N ALA A 82 3.44 10.19 3.22
CA ALA A 82 4.37 9.27 3.84
C ALA A 82 4.89 8.27 2.79
N TYR A 83 6.02 7.62 3.09
CA TYR A 83 6.65 6.66 2.21
C TYR A 83 6.42 5.23 2.71
N VAL A 84 6.18 4.31 1.78
CA VAL A 84 6.17 2.87 2.00
C VAL A 84 7.20 2.25 1.08
N ILE A 85 8.24 1.66 1.66
CA ILE A 85 9.40 1.13 0.95
C ILE A 85 9.35 -0.39 1.01
N PHE A 86 9.30 -1.03 -0.15
CA PHE A 86 9.33 -2.50 -0.28
C PHE A 86 10.72 -3.03 -0.58
N GLY A 87 11.62 -2.16 -1.08
CA GLY A 87 13.01 -2.50 -1.30
C GLY A 87 13.81 -1.34 -1.88
N ASN A 88 14.99 -1.64 -2.41
CA ASN A 88 15.88 -0.65 -3.02
C ASN A 88 15.38 -0.11 -4.37
N SER A 89 14.40 -0.77 -4.99
CA SER A 89 13.86 -0.43 -6.31
C SER A 89 12.41 0.01 -6.30
N GLU A 90 11.69 -0.22 -5.20
CA GLU A 90 10.24 -0.04 -5.15
C GLU A 90 9.84 0.67 -3.86
N ALA A 91 9.22 1.83 -4.03
CA ALA A 91 8.63 2.60 -2.96
C ALA A 91 7.42 3.38 -3.47
N TYR A 92 6.53 3.70 -2.54
CA TYR A 92 5.29 4.40 -2.82
C TYR A 92 5.07 5.57 -1.86
N ILE A 93 4.44 6.63 -2.36
CA ILE A 93 3.92 7.73 -1.55
C ILE A 93 2.45 7.50 -1.25
N THR A 94 2.08 7.68 0.01
CA THR A 94 0.71 7.54 0.49
C THR A 94 -0.15 8.76 0.15
N GLY A 95 -1.32 8.49 -0.39
CA GLY A 95 -2.39 9.47 -0.58
C GLY A 95 -3.38 9.46 0.58
N PRO A 96 -4.65 9.82 0.31
CA PRO A 96 -5.71 9.84 1.31
C PRO A 96 -5.98 8.44 1.89
N CYS A 97 -6.04 8.36 3.22
CA CYS A 97 -6.35 7.12 3.93
C CYS A 97 -7.85 6.97 4.15
N ARG A 98 -8.35 5.73 4.07
CA ARG A 98 -9.70 5.35 4.44
C ARG A 98 -9.66 4.13 5.36
N GLU A 99 -10.61 4.02 6.28
CA GLU A 99 -10.74 2.87 7.17
C GLU A 99 -11.92 2.00 6.76
N ARG A 100 -11.75 0.67 6.79
CA ARG A 100 -12.84 -0.28 6.64
C ARG A 100 -12.54 -1.59 7.38
N GLU A 101 -13.46 -2.00 8.24
CA GLU A 101 -13.44 -3.34 8.88
C GLU A 101 -12.12 -3.67 9.62
N GLY A 102 -11.46 -2.66 10.21
CA GLY A 102 -10.18 -2.83 10.92
C GLY A 102 -8.93 -2.75 10.03
N TYR A 103 -9.10 -2.36 8.76
CA TYR A 103 -8.01 -2.14 7.81
C TYR A 103 -7.98 -0.70 7.34
N LEU A 104 -6.77 -0.19 7.13
CA LEU A 104 -6.50 1.13 6.55
C LEU A 104 -6.09 0.90 5.10
N TRP A 105 -6.84 1.44 4.15
CA TRP A 105 -6.55 1.31 2.73
C TRP A 105 -6.23 2.70 2.18
N VAL A 106 -5.13 2.78 1.47
CA VAL A 106 -4.53 4.02 1.02
C VAL A 106 -4.25 3.91 -0.47
N GLU A 107 -4.64 4.93 -1.21
CA GLU A 107 -4.24 5.07 -2.61
C GLU A 107 -2.81 5.57 -2.65
N VAL A 108 -1.98 4.98 -3.51
CA VAL A 108 -0.56 5.27 -3.51
C VAL A 108 -0.07 5.57 -4.92
N SER A 109 0.99 6.37 -4.98
CA SER A 109 1.72 6.69 -6.21
C SER A 109 3.13 6.16 -6.11
N GLU A 110 3.65 5.60 -7.20
CA GLU A 110 5.01 5.07 -7.26
C GLU A 110 6.04 6.20 -7.16
N VAL A 111 7.12 5.96 -6.41
CA VAL A 111 8.25 6.88 -6.29
C VAL A 111 9.28 6.55 -7.37
N PRO A 112 9.70 7.52 -8.21
CA PRO A 112 10.76 7.30 -9.17
C PRO A 112 12.06 6.84 -8.49
N LYS A 113 12.81 5.97 -9.16
CA LYS A 113 14.07 5.41 -8.62
C LYS A 113 15.08 6.48 -8.19
N ALA A 114 15.17 7.60 -8.90
CA ALA A 114 16.07 8.70 -8.55
C ALA A 114 15.70 9.32 -7.19
N ASP A 115 14.41 9.52 -6.95
CA ASP A 115 13.90 10.09 -5.70
C ASP A 115 14.02 9.09 -4.55
N LEU A 116 13.86 7.79 -4.82
CA LEU A 116 14.09 6.73 -3.85
C LEU A 116 15.54 6.69 -3.36
N VAL A 117 16.51 6.83 -4.27
CA VAL A 117 17.94 6.87 -3.89
C VAL A 117 18.22 8.09 -3.00
N ALA A 118 17.64 9.25 -3.32
CA ALA A 118 17.77 10.45 -2.51
C ALA A 118 17.11 10.31 -1.13
N LEU A 119 15.95 9.64 -1.06
CA LEU A 119 15.25 9.33 0.18
C LEU A 119 16.07 8.39 1.06
N LEU A 120 16.56 7.28 0.50
CA LEU A 120 17.33 6.28 1.24
C LEU A 120 18.63 6.86 1.79
N ALA A 121 19.27 7.79 1.06
CA ALA A 121 20.46 8.49 1.53
C ALA A 121 20.21 9.41 2.73
N GLN A 122 18.97 9.88 2.94
CA GLN A 122 18.58 10.73 4.06
C GLN A 122 18.01 9.93 5.25
N SER A 123 17.52 8.71 5.00
CA SER A 123 16.93 7.85 6.02
C SER A 123 17.96 7.01 6.77
N ASP A 124 17.63 6.62 8.00
CA ASP A 124 18.44 5.68 8.79
C ASP A 124 18.23 4.23 8.31
N THR A 125 18.91 3.88 7.21
CA THR A 125 18.84 2.54 6.58
C THR A 125 19.53 1.44 7.39
N ALA A 126 20.28 1.80 8.45
CA ALA A 126 20.91 0.86 9.37
C ALA A 126 19.94 0.38 10.47
N SER A 127 18.76 0.99 10.58
CA SER A 127 17.73 0.58 11.53
C SER A 127 17.24 -0.84 11.28
N ALA A 128 16.91 -1.56 12.37
CA ALA A 128 16.30 -2.89 12.34
C ALA A 128 15.01 -2.96 11.51
N ALA A 129 14.36 -1.82 11.26
CA ALA A 129 13.18 -1.74 10.41
C ALA A 129 13.45 -2.23 8.97
N PHE A 130 14.64 -1.95 8.42
CA PHE A 130 15.03 -2.27 7.04
C PHE A 130 15.62 -3.68 6.86
N GLU A 131 15.78 -4.45 7.93
CA GLU A 131 16.39 -5.77 7.88
C GLU A 131 15.62 -6.72 6.95
N GLY A 132 16.30 -7.26 5.93
CA GLY A 132 15.68 -8.12 4.91
C GLY A 132 14.79 -7.41 3.89
N ILE A 133 14.75 -6.07 3.87
CA ILE A 133 13.98 -5.27 2.91
C ILE A 133 14.90 -4.62 1.86
N LEU A 134 16.05 -4.07 2.26
CA LEU A 134 16.97 -3.37 1.34
C LEU A 134 17.98 -4.26 0.60
N LEU A 135 17.67 -5.54 0.40
CA LEU A 135 18.56 -6.51 -0.25
C LEU A 135 18.76 -6.27 -1.76
#